data_AF-A0A8G1WZ38-F1
#
_entry.id   AF-A0A8G1WZ38-F1
#
_cell.length_a   1.000
_cell.length_b   1.000
_cell.length_c   1.000
_cell.angle_alpha   90.00
_cell.angle_beta   90.00
_cell.angle_gamma   90.00
#
_symmetry.space_group_name_H-M   'P 1'
#
loop_
_entity.id
_entity.type
_entity.pdbx_description
1 polymer ?
#
loop_
_entity_poly.entity_id
_entity_poly.type
_entity_poly.pdbx_seq_one_letter_code
_entity_poly.pdbx_strand_id
1 'polypeptide(L)'
;MAAVLSFSVGAQSMPPPQAEASNWCKEARKALTDANGNAVECAAVAKRCIKMNNYWCQKHGASYWRGTTDAQGNDGNRDVDGHAIFDSPAWSARAIAMDLRSKYRRGLVSAVDIAAAHSPWCDTLGSKAVVNGHGRTCKDGRAKPAATFAGPWCEAPKKAAPGTADCAAGCNCPPEIASVLVRDLNLDINADLKLFDAAGMPLPNLTIVLRNLALQEQGVRVRTSVIEQGIGQLGK
;
A
#
# COMPACT_ATOMS: atom_id res chain seq x y z
N MET A 1 -46.45 -25.93 13.30
CA MET A 1 -45.00 -26.09 13.56
C MET A 1 -44.25 -25.57 12.35
N ALA A 2 -43.58 -24.41 12.48
CA ALA A 2 -42.81 -23.81 11.39
C ALA A 2 -41.40 -24.41 11.38
N ALA A 3 -40.97 -24.93 10.23
CA ALA A 3 -39.62 -25.42 10.03
C ALA A 3 -38.65 -24.23 9.92
N VAL A 4 -37.68 -24.18 10.83
CA VAL A 4 -36.58 -23.21 10.79
C VAL A 4 -35.56 -23.74 9.78
N LEU A 5 -35.45 -23.06 8.64
CA LEU A 5 -34.37 -23.28 7.68
C LEU A 5 -33.09 -22.63 8.22
N SER A 6 -32.19 -23.44 8.76
CA SER A 6 -30.83 -23.01 9.10
C SER A 6 -30.03 -22.84 7.82
N PHE A 7 -29.71 -21.59 7.47
CA PHE A 7 -28.68 -21.29 6.48
C PHE A 7 -27.31 -21.45 7.12
N SER A 8 -26.64 -22.56 6.81
CA SER A 8 -25.20 -22.69 7.06
C SER A 8 -24.47 -21.75 6.11
N VAL A 9 -23.92 -20.65 6.64
CA VAL A 9 -22.94 -19.83 5.92
C VAL A 9 -21.69 -20.70 5.80
N GLY A 10 -21.53 -21.37 4.66
CA GLY A 10 -20.32 -22.11 4.35
C GLY A 10 -19.14 -21.15 4.40
N ALA A 11 -18.18 -21.40 5.29
CA ALA A 11 -16.89 -20.73 5.24
C ALA A 11 -16.30 -21.01 3.85
N GLN A 12 -16.23 -19.98 3.00
CA GLN A 12 -15.57 -20.11 1.70
C GLN A 12 -14.14 -20.57 1.96
N SER A 13 -13.82 -21.79 1.51
CA SER A 13 -12.48 -22.34 1.62
C SER A 13 -11.53 -21.43 0.86
N MET A 14 -10.57 -20.84 1.54
CA MET A 14 -9.63 -19.91 0.92
C MET A 14 -8.86 -20.59 -0.21
N PRO A 15 -8.71 -19.96 -1.39
CA PRO A 15 -7.92 -20.53 -2.48
C PRO A 15 -6.45 -20.71 -2.05
N PRO A 16 -5.74 -21.71 -2.61
CA PRO A 16 -4.33 -21.91 -2.32
C PRO A 16 -3.52 -20.68 -2.77
N PRO A 17 -2.49 -20.28 -2.00
CA PRO A 17 -1.68 -19.12 -2.38
C PRO A 17 -1.04 -19.29 -3.75
N GLN A 18 -1.09 -18.24 -4.57
CA GLN A 18 -0.38 -18.17 -5.85
C GLN A 18 0.85 -17.26 -5.72
N ALA A 19 1.87 -17.48 -6.55
CA ALA A 19 3.06 -16.63 -6.54
C ALA A 19 2.90 -15.38 -7.45
N GLU A 20 2.06 -15.46 -8.48
CA GLU A 20 1.91 -14.42 -9.50
C GLU A 20 0.56 -14.53 -10.22
N ALA A 21 0.08 -13.41 -10.78
CA ALA A 21 -1.03 -13.39 -11.72
C ALA A 21 -0.57 -13.89 -13.09
N SER A 22 -1.32 -14.78 -13.73
CA SER A 22 -0.93 -15.38 -15.02
C SER A 22 -0.76 -14.37 -16.17
N ASN A 23 -1.39 -13.19 -16.05
CA ASN A 23 -1.34 -12.11 -17.03
C ASN A 23 -0.37 -10.97 -16.67
N TRP A 24 0.45 -11.10 -15.61
CA TRP A 24 1.17 -9.96 -15.03
C TRP A 24 2.04 -9.19 -16.02
N CYS A 25 2.74 -9.88 -16.91
CA CYS A 25 3.63 -9.25 -17.89
C CYS A 25 2.83 -8.49 -18.97
N LYS A 26 1.66 -9.00 -19.36
CA LYS A 26 0.74 -8.29 -20.26
C LYS A 26 0.24 -7.01 -19.62
N GLU A 27 -0.19 -7.07 -18.36
CA GLU A 27 -0.64 -5.88 -17.63
C GLU A 27 0.51 -4.91 -17.37
N ALA A 28 1.72 -5.38 -17.03
CA ALA A 28 2.90 -4.54 -16.82
C ALA A 28 3.25 -3.71 -18.07
N ARG A 29 3.29 -4.32 -19.25
CA ARG A 29 3.55 -3.60 -20.51
C ARG A 29 2.48 -2.54 -20.82
N LYS A 30 1.22 -2.84 -20.49
CA LYS A 30 0.10 -1.91 -20.67
C LYS A 30 0.16 -0.76 -19.67
N ALA A 31 0.45 -1.05 -18.42
CA ALA A 31 0.19 -0.18 -17.28
C ALA A 31 1.43 0.58 -16.78
N LEU A 32 2.64 0.09 -17.04
CA LEU A 32 3.87 0.69 -16.55
C LEU A 32 4.65 1.36 -17.67
N THR A 33 5.39 2.40 -17.30
CA THR A 33 6.34 3.07 -18.20
C THR A 33 7.73 3.22 -17.60
N ASP A 34 8.73 3.24 -18.47
CA ASP A 34 10.07 3.69 -18.13
C ASP A 34 10.12 5.22 -17.89
N ALA A 35 11.32 5.76 -17.67
CA ALA A 35 11.53 7.19 -17.46
C ALA A 35 11.15 8.06 -18.67
N ASN A 36 11.18 7.47 -19.87
CA ASN A 36 10.90 8.11 -21.15
C ASN A 36 9.41 7.97 -21.58
N GLY A 37 8.60 7.23 -20.81
CA GLY A 37 7.18 7.01 -21.11
C GLY A 37 6.91 5.79 -22.00
N ASN A 38 7.93 5.02 -22.36
CA ASN A 38 7.78 3.79 -23.14
C ASN A 38 7.29 2.64 -22.25
N ALA A 39 6.63 1.64 -22.85
CA ALA A 39 6.28 0.42 -22.13
C ALA A 39 7.54 -0.25 -21.55
N VAL A 40 7.40 -0.83 -20.35
CA VAL A 40 8.52 -1.50 -19.67
C VAL A 40 8.79 -2.89 -20.24
N GLU A 41 10.05 -3.33 -20.12
CA GLU A 41 10.40 -4.74 -20.29
C GLU A 41 10.12 -5.53 -19.01
N CYS A 42 9.35 -6.62 -19.13
CA CYS A 42 8.86 -7.37 -17.97
C CYS A 42 9.99 -7.86 -17.06
N ALA A 43 11.12 -8.32 -17.62
CA ALA A 43 12.27 -8.78 -16.85
C ALA A 43 12.87 -7.66 -15.98
N ALA A 44 12.85 -6.41 -16.45
CA ALA A 44 13.38 -5.27 -15.71
C ALA A 44 12.47 -4.85 -14.53
N VAL A 45 11.20 -5.25 -14.55
CA VAL A 45 10.19 -4.85 -13.55
C VAL A 45 9.58 -6.04 -12.82
N ALA A 46 10.18 -7.22 -12.88
CA ALA A 46 9.64 -8.48 -12.32
C ALA A 46 9.67 -8.55 -10.77
N LYS A 47 9.31 -7.46 -10.09
CA LYS A 47 9.17 -7.39 -8.64
C LYS A 47 7.93 -8.16 -8.19
N ARG A 48 7.99 -8.72 -6.99
CA ARG A 48 6.91 -9.52 -6.37
C ARG A 48 5.52 -8.90 -6.56
N CYS A 49 5.34 -7.67 -6.10
CA CYS A 49 4.05 -6.96 -6.17
C CYS A 49 3.62 -6.67 -7.64
N ILE A 50 4.55 -6.40 -8.56
CA ILE A 50 4.26 -6.23 -9.99
C ILE A 50 3.76 -7.54 -10.61
N LYS A 51 4.38 -8.67 -10.28
CA LYS A 51 3.95 -10.00 -10.72
C LYS A 51 2.55 -10.38 -10.23
N MET A 52 1.97 -9.63 -9.30
CA MET A 52 0.64 -9.84 -8.72
C MET A 52 -0.38 -8.80 -9.22
N ASN A 53 -0.02 -7.98 -10.23
CA ASN A 53 -0.77 -6.78 -10.64
C ASN A 53 -1.08 -5.82 -9.48
N ASN A 54 -0.27 -5.87 -8.42
CA ASN A 54 -0.50 -5.19 -7.16
C ASN A 54 0.49 -4.04 -6.98
N TYR A 55 0.38 -2.98 -7.77
CA TYR A 55 1.44 -1.97 -7.87
C TYR A 55 1.57 -1.06 -6.63
N TRP A 56 0.71 -1.25 -5.63
CA TRP A 56 0.70 -0.56 -4.34
C TRP A 56 0.73 -1.53 -3.14
N CYS A 57 1.30 -2.73 -3.35
CA CYS A 57 1.54 -3.80 -2.37
C CYS A 57 0.43 -4.01 -1.32
N GLN A 58 -0.83 -3.99 -1.76
CA GLN A 58 -1.98 -4.18 -0.89
C GLN A 58 -2.05 -5.62 -0.38
N LYS A 59 -2.25 -5.78 0.92
CA LYS A 59 -2.63 -7.06 1.52
C LYS A 59 -4.13 -7.12 1.73
N HIS A 60 -4.69 -8.32 1.73
CA HIS A 60 -6.08 -8.50 2.16
C HIS A 60 -6.19 -8.19 3.66
N GLY A 61 -7.30 -7.55 4.02
CA GLY A 61 -7.70 -7.35 5.41
C GLY A 61 -8.66 -8.44 5.86
N ALA A 62 -9.57 -8.09 6.78
CA ALA A 62 -10.68 -8.97 7.19
C ALA A 62 -11.67 -9.25 6.05
N SER A 63 -11.68 -8.41 5.01
CA SER A 63 -12.45 -8.60 3.78
C SER A 63 -11.51 -8.60 2.59
N TYR A 64 -11.90 -9.32 1.54
CA TYR A 64 -11.10 -9.41 0.32
C TYR A 64 -11.33 -8.22 -0.60
N TRP A 65 -10.24 -7.77 -1.23
CA TRP A 65 -10.31 -6.78 -2.29
C TRP A 65 -11.00 -7.35 -3.53
N ARG A 66 -11.89 -6.55 -4.12
CA ARG A 66 -12.52 -6.89 -5.39
C ARG A 66 -11.51 -6.98 -6.53
N GLY A 67 -11.77 -7.87 -7.48
CA GLY A 67 -10.92 -8.12 -8.62
C GLY A 67 -9.66 -8.89 -8.24
N THR A 68 -9.76 -9.75 -7.22
CA THR A 68 -8.72 -10.71 -6.83
C THR A 68 -9.25 -12.12 -7.05
N THR A 69 -9.69 -12.37 -8.28
CA THR A 69 -10.55 -13.50 -8.60
C THR A 69 -9.76 -14.81 -8.60
N ASP A 70 -10.28 -15.83 -7.93
CA ASP A 70 -9.75 -17.20 -7.95
C ASP A 70 -10.31 -18.01 -9.15
N ALA A 71 -9.91 -19.28 -9.25
CA ALA A 71 -10.38 -20.15 -10.33
C ALA A 71 -11.89 -20.44 -10.27
N GLN A 72 -12.53 -20.18 -9.13
CA GLN A 72 -13.95 -20.39 -8.88
C GLN A 72 -14.77 -19.10 -9.07
N GLY A 73 -14.13 -17.97 -9.38
CA GLY A 73 -14.79 -16.69 -9.58
C GLY A 73 -15.00 -15.87 -8.29
N ASN A 74 -14.42 -16.30 -7.17
CA ASN A 74 -14.53 -15.57 -5.89
C ASN A 74 -13.31 -14.67 -5.68
N ASP A 75 -13.50 -13.53 -5.00
CA ASP A 75 -12.40 -12.69 -4.55
C ASP A 75 -11.62 -13.35 -3.40
N GLY A 76 -10.32 -13.06 -3.29
CA GLY A 76 -9.46 -13.53 -2.20
C GLY A 76 -8.11 -14.10 -2.65
N ASN A 77 -7.82 -14.10 -3.96
CA ASN A 77 -6.55 -14.55 -4.49
C ASN A 77 -5.38 -13.73 -3.92
N ARG A 78 -4.32 -14.43 -3.50
CA ARG A 78 -3.22 -13.87 -2.73
C ARG A 78 -1.97 -14.75 -2.73
N ASP A 79 -0.86 -14.17 -2.31
CA ASP A 79 0.35 -14.91 -2.00
C ASP A 79 0.41 -15.41 -0.55
N VAL A 80 1.49 -16.13 -0.22
CA VAL A 80 1.72 -16.72 1.10
C VAL A 80 1.81 -15.70 2.24
N ASP A 81 2.16 -14.45 1.94
CA ASP A 81 2.28 -13.37 2.93
C ASP A 81 1.02 -12.47 2.96
N GLY A 82 -0.03 -12.87 2.22
CA GLY A 82 -1.32 -12.20 2.17
C GLY A 82 -1.42 -11.02 1.19
N HIS A 83 -0.44 -10.80 0.31
CA HIS A 83 -0.55 -9.79 -0.74
C HIS A 83 -1.63 -10.19 -1.73
N ALA A 84 -2.54 -9.27 -2.01
CA ALA A 84 -3.59 -9.47 -2.99
C ALA A 84 -3.00 -9.67 -4.39
N ILE A 85 -3.56 -10.62 -5.14
CA ILE A 85 -3.25 -10.86 -6.55
C ILE A 85 -4.45 -10.39 -7.36
N PHE A 86 -4.27 -9.30 -8.08
CA PHE A 86 -5.35 -8.64 -8.81
C PHE A 86 -5.45 -9.14 -10.25
N ASP A 87 -6.67 -9.15 -10.79
CA ASP A 87 -6.93 -9.46 -12.21
C ASP A 87 -6.30 -8.39 -13.13
N SER A 88 -6.23 -7.15 -12.65
CA SER A 88 -5.58 -6.02 -13.32
C SER A 88 -5.10 -4.96 -12.32
N PRO A 89 -4.10 -4.14 -12.68
CA PRO A 89 -3.61 -3.08 -11.81
C PRO A 89 -4.63 -1.97 -11.54
N ALA A 90 -5.70 -1.84 -12.34
CA ALA A 90 -6.79 -0.91 -12.04
C ALA A 90 -7.55 -1.31 -10.75
N TRP A 91 -7.71 -2.61 -10.48
CA TRP A 91 -8.29 -3.08 -9.22
C TRP A 91 -7.36 -2.79 -8.03
N SER A 92 -6.05 -2.94 -8.22
CA SER A 92 -5.06 -2.54 -7.21
C SER A 92 -5.12 -1.03 -6.93
N ALA A 93 -5.20 -0.19 -7.98
CA ALA A 93 -5.37 1.26 -7.86
C ALA A 93 -6.64 1.64 -7.07
N ARG A 94 -7.76 0.93 -7.33
CA ARG A 94 -9.00 1.09 -6.57
C ARG A 94 -8.80 0.74 -5.09
N ALA A 95 -8.14 -0.39 -4.80
CA ALA A 95 -7.91 -0.85 -3.43
C ALA A 95 -7.11 0.17 -2.61
N ILE A 96 -5.99 0.67 -3.15
CA ILE A 96 -5.21 1.71 -2.46
C ILE A 96 -5.99 3.03 -2.34
N ALA A 97 -6.79 3.42 -3.34
CA ALA A 97 -7.65 4.60 -3.23
C ALA A 97 -8.70 4.44 -2.12
N MET A 98 -9.27 3.25 -1.93
CA MET A 98 -10.17 2.96 -0.81
C MET A 98 -9.46 3.03 0.54
N ASP A 99 -8.24 2.50 0.63
CA ASP A 99 -7.40 2.58 1.82
C ASP A 99 -7.06 4.03 2.17
N LEU A 100 -6.63 4.85 1.21
CA LEU A 100 -6.40 6.29 1.39
C LEU A 100 -7.68 7.02 1.82
N ARG A 101 -8.84 6.69 1.23
CA ARG A 101 -10.14 7.24 1.65
C ARG A 101 -10.47 6.89 3.10
N SER A 102 -10.17 5.65 3.52
CA SER A 102 -10.35 5.21 4.91
C SER A 102 -9.45 5.99 5.87
N LYS A 103 -8.18 6.20 5.51
CA LYS A 103 -7.25 7.05 6.26
C LYS A 103 -7.74 8.49 6.39
N TYR A 104 -8.22 9.08 5.29
CA TYR A 104 -8.82 10.42 5.27
C TYR A 104 -10.01 10.55 6.22
N ARG A 105 -10.91 9.56 6.24
CA ARG A 105 -12.05 9.53 7.17
C ARG A 105 -11.63 9.44 8.65
N ARG A 106 -10.41 8.99 8.93
CA ARG A 106 -9.81 8.96 10.26
C ARG A 106 -8.99 10.23 10.59
N GLY A 107 -9.00 11.24 9.71
CA GLY A 107 -8.26 12.49 9.89
C GLY A 107 -6.80 12.45 9.45
N LEU A 108 -6.34 11.37 8.80
CA LEU A 108 -4.99 11.28 8.25
C LEU A 108 -4.97 11.90 6.85
N VAL A 109 -4.66 13.19 6.78
CA VAL A 109 -4.83 14.00 5.55
C VAL A 109 -3.51 14.43 4.91
N SER A 110 -2.43 14.48 5.69
CA SER A 110 -1.10 14.85 5.20
C SER A 110 -0.31 13.67 4.63
N ALA A 111 0.73 13.97 3.86
CA ALA A 111 1.63 12.94 3.34
C ALA A 111 2.38 12.20 4.47
N VAL A 112 2.76 12.93 5.53
CA VAL A 112 3.39 12.34 6.72
C VAL A 112 2.43 11.39 7.44
N ASP A 113 1.16 11.77 7.61
CA ASP A 113 0.16 10.90 8.27
C ASP A 113 -0.03 9.58 7.50
N ILE A 114 -0.16 9.68 6.18
CA ILE A 114 -0.34 8.52 5.30
C ILE A 114 0.90 7.64 5.32
N ALA A 115 2.09 8.24 5.19
CA ALA A 115 3.35 7.52 5.23
C ALA A 115 3.56 6.81 6.59
N ALA A 116 3.27 7.47 7.70
CA ALA A 116 3.44 6.92 9.05
C ALA A 116 2.44 5.80 9.35
N ALA A 117 1.24 5.84 8.74
CA ALA A 117 0.28 4.75 8.84
C ALA A 117 0.68 3.50 8.03
N HIS A 118 1.44 3.68 6.95
CA HIS A 118 1.92 2.58 6.10
C HIS A 118 3.27 2.02 6.58
N SER A 119 4.23 2.89 6.84
CA SER A 119 5.58 2.59 7.33
C SER A 119 5.84 3.41 8.60
N PRO A 120 5.34 2.96 9.77
CA PRO A 120 5.52 3.67 11.02
C PRO A 120 7.00 3.82 11.38
N TRP A 121 7.32 4.80 12.24
CA TRP A 121 8.69 5.14 12.66
C TRP A 121 9.50 3.94 13.18
N CYS A 122 8.83 3.00 13.82
CA CYS A 122 9.36 1.70 14.20
C CYS A 122 8.92 0.61 13.21
N ASP A 123 9.67 -0.48 13.13
CA ASP A 123 9.36 -1.62 12.28
C ASP A 123 8.27 -2.51 12.90
N THR A 124 7.17 -2.68 12.19
CA THR A 124 6.06 -3.58 12.57
C THR A 124 6.19 -4.97 11.97
N LEU A 125 6.92 -5.11 10.86
CA LEU A 125 7.09 -6.36 10.12
C LEU A 125 8.12 -7.29 10.80
N GLY A 126 9.05 -6.71 11.55
CA GLY A 126 10.13 -7.43 12.22
C GLY A 126 11.22 -7.87 11.25
N SER A 127 11.60 -6.99 10.33
CA SER A 127 12.65 -7.25 9.34
C SER A 127 14.03 -7.41 9.97
N LYS A 128 14.38 -6.55 10.92
CA LYS A 128 15.63 -6.61 11.72
C LYS A 128 15.38 -6.03 13.11
N ALA A 129 15.90 -6.70 14.13
CA ALA A 129 15.77 -6.26 15.52
C ALA A 129 16.56 -4.98 15.82
N VAL A 130 17.80 -4.87 15.32
CA VAL A 130 18.68 -3.72 15.51
C VAL A 130 19.27 -3.27 14.17
N VAL A 131 19.26 -1.97 13.90
CA VAL A 131 19.90 -1.36 12.72
C VAL A 131 20.57 -0.06 13.16
N ASN A 132 21.85 0.13 12.80
CA ASN A 132 22.61 1.34 13.13
C ASN A 132 22.49 1.76 14.62
N GLY A 133 22.57 0.78 15.53
CA GLY A 133 22.49 1.00 16.97
C GLY A 133 21.08 1.22 17.54
N HIS A 134 20.03 1.26 16.71
CA HIS A 134 18.66 1.45 17.16
C HIS A 134 17.88 0.13 17.24
N GLY A 135 17.16 -0.05 18.35
CA GLY A 135 16.14 -1.08 18.50
C GLY A 135 14.96 -0.74 17.60
N ARG A 136 14.78 -1.50 16.52
CA ARG A 136 13.94 -1.07 15.40
C ARG A 136 12.46 -1.31 15.62
N THR A 137 12.11 -2.38 16.33
CA THR A 137 10.73 -2.89 16.39
C THR A 137 9.79 -2.00 17.17
N CYS A 138 8.54 -1.94 16.72
CA CYS A 138 7.43 -1.43 17.53
C CYS A 138 7.15 -2.34 18.73
N LYS A 139 6.37 -1.85 19.70
CA LYS A 139 5.93 -2.58 20.90
C LYS A 139 5.39 -3.98 20.58
N ASP A 140 4.57 -4.07 19.53
CA ASP A 140 3.92 -5.31 19.09
C ASP A 140 4.59 -5.95 17.85
N GLY A 141 5.77 -5.44 17.45
CA GLY A 141 6.51 -5.99 16.33
C GLY A 141 7.22 -7.31 16.68
N ARG A 142 7.56 -8.08 15.65
CA ARG A 142 8.00 -9.48 15.79
C ARG A 142 9.47 -9.65 16.18
N ALA A 143 10.35 -8.79 15.68
CA ALA A 143 11.80 -8.94 15.86
C ALA A 143 12.31 -8.04 16.97
N LYS A 144 12.45 -8.59 18.18
CA LYS A 144 12.93 -7.85 19.36
C LYS A 144 14.46 -7.94 19.51
N PRO A 145 15.15 -6.84 19.85
CA PRO A 145 16.54 -6.89 20.32
C PRO A 145 16.71 -7.87 21.49
N ALA A 146 17.96 -8.30 21.71
CA ALA A 146 18.31 -9.09 22.90
C ALA A 146 17.95 -8.32 24.18
N ALA A 147 17.65 -9.03 25.27
CA ALA A 147 17.29 -8.41 26.54
C ALA A 147 18.39 -7.49 27.12
N THR A 148 19.64 -7.69 26.70
CA THR A 148 20.81 -6.88 27.07
C THR A 148 21.00 -5.63 26.20
N PHE A 149 20.12 -5.39 25.22
CA PHE A 149 20.21 -4.23 24.36
C PHE A 149 19.99 -2.94 25.14
N ALA A 150 20.96 -2.02 25.09
CA ALA A 150 20.97 -0.75 25.81
C ALA A 150 20.91 0.48 24.88
N GLY A 151 20.70 0.28 23.58
CA GLY A 151 20.62 1.37 22.61
C GLY A 151 19.24 2.05 22.59
N PRO A 152 19.11 3.17 21.85
CA PRO A 152 17.83 3.85 21.66
C PRO A 152 16.84 2.99 20.86
N TRP A 153 15.55 3.25 21.03
CA TRP A 153 14.48 2.61 20.25
C TRP A 153 13.96 3.55 19.17
N CYS A 154 13.53 2.99 18.05
CA CYS A 154 12.82 3.76 17.04
C CYS A 154 11.46 4.20 17.58
N GLU A 155 11.22 5.50 17.58
CA GLU A 155 9.99 6.12 18.02
C GLU A 155 9.65 7.35 17.15
N ALA A 156 8.39 7.76 17.20
CA ALA A 156 7.97 9.00 16.54
C ALA A 156 8.58 10.22 17.26
N PRO A 157 9.06 11.24 16.54
CA PRO A 157 9.52 12.49 17.15
C PRO A 157 8.40 13.15 17.95
N LYS A 158 8.74 13.74 19.12
CA LYS A 158 7.81 14.52 19.94
C LYS A 158 7.61 15.93 19.37
N LYS A 159 7.20 16.01 18.10
CA LYS A 159 7.05 17.24 17.32
C LYS A 159 5.76 17.17 16.51
N ALA A 160 5.02 18.28 16.45
CA ALA A 160 3.72 18.32 15.78
C ALA A 160 3.81 18.12 14.24
N ALA A 161 4.90 18.60 13.62
CA ALA A 161 5.14 18.51 12.17
C ALA A 161 6.58 18.02 11.92
N PRO A 162 6.83 16.71 11.95
CA PRO A 162 8.18 16.17 11.74
C PRO A 162 8.60 16.28 10.28
N GLY A 163 9.85 16.68 10.06
CA GLY A 163 10.52 16.74 8.76
C GLY A 163 11.57 15.64 8.62
N THR A 164 12.25 15.61 7.47
CA THR A 164 13.31 14.61 7.17
C THR A 164 14.49 14.71 8.13
N ALA A 165 14.80 15.91 8.62
CA ALA A 165 15.86 16.12 9.63
C ALA A 165 15.54 15.48 10.99
N ASP A 166 14.28 15.13 11.26
CA ASP A 166 13.86 14.48 12.51
C ASP A 166 14.00 12.94 12.46
N CYS A 167 14.51 12.39 11.35
CA CYS A 167 14.64 10.95 11.18
C CYS A 167 15.91 10.39 11.81
N ALA A 168 15.75 9.33 12.61
CA ALA A 168 16.88 8.62 13.23
C ALA A 168 17.47 7.58 12.26
N ALA A 169 18.79 7.58 12.12
CA ALA A 169 19.50 6.62 11.30
C ALA A 169 19.28 5.18 11.81
N GLY A 170 18.65 4.33 10.99
CA GLY A 170 18.31 2.94 11.34
C GLY A 170 16.82 2.72 11.65
N CYS A 171 16.04 3.79 11.75
CA CYS A 171 14.59 3.75 11.88
C CYS A 171 13.90 3.94 10.52
N ASN A 172 12.60 3.65 10.46
CA ASN A 172 11.80 4.05 9.32
C ASN A 172 11.60 5.57 9.38
N CYS A 173 11.56 6.23 8.21
CA CYS A 173 11.42 7.67 8.09
C CYS A 173 10.17 8.04 7.26
N PRO A 174 9.00 8.22 7.91
CA PRO A 174 7.79 8.66 7.21
C PRO A 174 7.96 9.98 6.43
N PRO A 175 8.68 11.02 6.92
CA PRO A 175 8.90 12.25 6.15
C PRO A 175 9.64 12.07 4.83
N GLU A 176 10.55 11.10 4.72
CA GLU A 176 11.22 10.78 3.44
C GLU A 176 10.23 10.19 2.43
N ILE A 177 9.37 9.26 2.87
CA ILE A 177 8.29 8.71 2.05
C ILE A 177 7.32 9.83 1.64
N ALA A 178 6.92 10.67 2.60
CA ALA A 178 6.01 11.78 2.39
C ALA A 178 6.54 12.77 1.35
N SER A 179 7.85 13.02 1.34
CA SER A 179 8.52 13.88 0.35
C SER A 179 8.41 13.32 -1.08
N VAL A 180 8.30 12.00 -1.24
CA VAL A 180 8.03 11.38 -2.55
C VAL A 180 6.54 11.51 -2.90
N LEU A 181 5.64 11.33 -1.94
CA LEU A 181 4.20 11.42 -2.18
C LEU A 181 3.76 12.82 -2.66
N VAL A 182 4.38 13.88 -2.16
CA VAL A 182 4.10 15.27 -2.58
C VAL A 182 4.83 15.70 -3.84
N ARG A 183 5.63 14.84 -4.49
CA ARG A 183 6.28 15.23 -5.76
C ARG A 183 5.22 15.64 -6.77
N ASP A 184 5.50 16.70 -7.53
CA ASP A 184 4.56 17.31 -8.48
C ASP A 184 3.29 17.90 -7.84
N LEU A 185 3.22 17.94 -6.51
CA LEU A 185 2.28 18.76 -5.75
C LEU A 185 3.05 19.96 -5.21
N ASN A 186 2.51 21.16 -5.38
CA ASN A 186 3.05 22.36 -4.73
C ASN A 186 2.56 22.42 -3.26
N LEU A 187 2.88 21.39 -2.47
CA LEU A 187 2.39 21.19 -1.10
C LEU A 187 3.55 20.78 -0.16
N ASP A 188 3.49 21.27 1.09
CA ASP A 188 4.32 20.76 2.18
C ASP A 188 3.90 19.34 2.59
N ILE A 189 4.84 18.52 3.07
CA ILE A 189 4.57 17.14 3.49
C ILE A 189 3.55 17.03 4.64
N ASN A 190 3.39 18.09 5.44
CA ASN A 190 2.42 18.17 6.54
C ASN A 190 1.11 18.85 6.14
N ALA A 191 1.02 19.39 4.92
CA ALA A 191 -0.21 19.99 4.42
C ALA A 191 -1.25 18.89 4.09
N ASP A 192 -2.53 19.24 4.20
CA ASP A 192 -3.62 18.41 3.68
C ASP A 192 -3.42 18.19 2.17
N LEU A 193 -3.27 16.94 1.77
CA LEU A 193 -3.05 16.55 0.38
C LEU A 193 -4.27 16.80 -0.53
N LYS A 194 -5.45 17.09 0.04
CA LYS A 194 -6.70 17.27 -0.71
C LYS A 194 -6.98 16.10 -1.66
N LEU A 195 -6.86 14.87 -1.16
CA LEU A 195 -7.13 13.66 -1.96
C LEU A 195 -8.62 13.40 -2.14
N PHE A 196 -9.44 13.82 -1.18
CA PHE A 196 -10.88 13.64 -1.19
C PHE A 196 -11.58 14.91 -0.69
N ASP A 197 -12.79 15.17 -1.19
CA ASP A 197 -13.66 16.22 -0.66
C ASP A 197 -14.39 15.76 0.63
N ALA A 198 -15.25 16.63 1.16
CA ALA A 198 -16.04 16.33 2.37
C ALA A 198 -17.01 15.16 2.20
N ALA A 199 -17.44 14.84 0.98
CA ALA A 199 -18.28 13.67 0.67
C ALA A 199 -17.45 12.38 0.49
N GLY A 200 -16.12 12.48 0.50
CA GLY A 200 -15.21 11.38 0.24
C GLY A 200 -15.06 11.05 -1.24
N MET A 201 -15.42 11.99 -2.13
CA MET A 201 -15.20 11.89 -3.56
C MET A 201 -13.75 12.22 -3.91
N PRO A 202 -13.14 11.50 -4.86
CA PRO A 202 -11.74 11.71 -5.22
C PRO A 202 -11.53 13.09 -5.86
N LEU A 203 -10.45 13.75 -5.46
CA LEU A 203 -9.98 15.02 -6.02
C LEU A 203 -8.72 14.78 -6.89
N PRO A 204 -8.32 15.75 -7.75
CA PRO A 204 -7.22 15.56 -8.71
C PRO A 204 -5.89 15.10 -8.11
N ASN A 205 -5.58 15.51 -6.87
CA ASN A 205 -4.33 15.14 -6.20
C ASN A 205 -4.22 13.63 -5.93
N LEU A 206 -5.35 12.89 -5.86
CA LEU A 206 -5.34 11.44 -5.67
C LEU A 206 -4.58 10.71 -6.79
N THR A 207 -4.78 11.12 -8.04
CA THR A 207 -4.07 10.50 -9.18
C THR A 207 -2.57 10.71 -9.10
N ILE A 208 -2.12 11.89 -8.67
CA ILE A 208 -0.70 12.23 -8.52
C ILE A 208 -0.09 11.43 -7.38
N VAL A 209 -0.74 11.41 -6.21
CA VAL A 209 -0.25 10.64 -5.04
C VAL A 209 -0.20 9.15 -5.32
N LEU A 210 -1.19 8.58 -6.02
CA LEU A 210 -1.14 7.17 -6.42
C LEU A 210 0.03 6.87 -7.35
N ARG A 211 0.33 7.75 -8.31
CA ARG A 211 1.52 7.59 -9.17
C ARG A 211 2.81 7.62 -8.35
N ASN A 212 2.92 8.57 -7.42
CA ASN A 212 4.10 8.74 -6.57
C ASN A 212 4.30 7.59 -5.59
N LEU A 213 3.21 7.05 -5.03
CA LEU A 213 3.26 5.90 -4.13
C LEU A 213 3.74 4.65 -4.87
N ALA A 214 3.27 4.41 -6.10
CA ALA A 214 3.78 3.31 -6.93
C ALA A 214 5.26 3.50 -7.28
N LEU A 215 5.70 4.74 -7.56
CA LEU A 215 7.12 5.04 -7.76
C LEU A 215 7.93 4.75 -6.49
N GLN A 216 7.43 5.11 -5.32
CA GLN A 216 8.10 4.88 -4.04
C GLN A 216 8.24 3.38 -3.72
N GLU A 217 7.18 2.60 -3.91
CA GLU A 217 7.18 1.18 -3.57
C GLU A 217 7.86 0.31 -4.64
N GLN A 218 7.64 0.64 -5.91
CA GLN A 218 8.02 -0.22 -7.04
C GLN A 218 9.14 0.37 -7.90
N GLY A 219 9.53 1.63 -7.74
CA GLY A 219 10.53 2.28 -8.58
C GLY A 219 10.13 2.43 -10.05
N VAL A 220 8.84 2.30 -10.36
CA VAL A 220 8.29 2.39 -11.72
C VAL A 220 7.12 3.37 -11.78
N ARG A 221 6.84 3.91 -12.97
CA ARG A 221 5.71 4.81 -13.18
C ARG A 221 4.50 4.03 -13.68
N VAL A 222 3.35 4.23 -13.05
CA VAL A 222 2.07 3.71 -13.53
C VAL A 222 1.40 4.76 -14.43
N ARG A 223 0.87 4.32 -15.58
CA ARG A 223 0.11 5.19 -16.50
C ARG A 223 -1.11 5.76 -15.79
N THR A 224 -1.33 7.05 -15.99
CA THR A 224 -2.48 7.79 -15.43
C THR A 224 -3.81 7.11 -15.75
N SER A 225 -3.99 6.58 -16.97
CA SER A 225 -5.23 5.93 -17.38
C SER A 225 -5.60 4.71 -16.54
N VAL A 226 -4.62 3.96 -16.03
CA VAL A 226 -4.86 2.81 -15.13
C VAL A 226 -5.28 3.28 -13.75
N ILE A 227 -4.66 4.36 -13.26
CA ILE A 227 -5.00 4.97 -11.98
C ILE A 227 -6.44 5.53 -12.04
N GLU A 228 -6.77 6.29 -13.08
CA GLU A 228 -8.10 6.85 -13.31
C GLU A 228 -9.16 5.76 -13.47
N GLN A 229 -8.83 4.66 -14.16
CA GLN A 229 -9.71 3.50 -14.26
C GLN A 229 -10.02 2.90 -12.88
N GLY A 230 -9.04 2.81 -11.98
CA GLY A 230 -9.23 2.34 -10.61
C GLY A 230 -10.04 3.32 -9.75
N ILE A 231 -9.73 4.62 -9.81
CA ILE A 231 -10.47 5.68 -9.11
C ILE A 231 -11.95 5.68 -9.54
N GLY A 232 -12.22 5.55 -10.84
CA GLY A 232 -13.58 5.49 -11.40
C GLY A 232 -14.38 4.27 -10.94
N GLN A 233 -13.76 3.30 -10.27
CA GLN A 233 -14.42 2.13 -9.69
C GLN A 233 -14.66 2.25 -8.17
N LEU A 234 -14.32 3.37 -7.52
CA LEU A 234 -14.52 3.55 -6.07
C LEU A 234 -15.98 3.42 -5.60
N GLY A 235 -16.94 3.67 -6.50
CA GLY A 235 -18.38 3.51 -6.24
C GLY A 235 -18.96 2.17 -6.65
N LYS A 236 -18.15 1.27 -7.22
CA LYS A 236 -18.53 -0.10 -7.56
C LYS A 236 -17.99 -1.03 -6.48
#